data_AF-A0A350RJF9-F1
#
_entry.id   AF-A0A350RJF9-F1
#
_cell.length_a   1.000
_cell.length_b   1.000
_cell.length_c   1.000
_cell.angle_alpha   90.00
_cell.angle_beta   90.00
_cell.angle_gamma   90.00
#
_symmetry.space_group_name_H-M   'P 1'
#
loop_
_entity.id
_entity.type
_entity.pdbx_description
1 polymer ?
#
loop_
_entity_poly.entity_id
_entity_poly.type
_entity_poly.pdbx_seq_one_letter_code
_entity_poly.pdbx_strand_id
1 'polypeptide(L)'
;MLIYDGECAFCCRCAGWVARRSDIELIADGDADLDGLGLTLDDTKRCVWWVQGDLKLSGHNAVGRVFQSLGGGWKLLGSAMKVPPVSWLAALIYKWVAANRHRFSGRCG
;
A
#
# COMPACT_ATOMS: atom_id res chain seq x y z
N MET A 1 -11.38 4.57 1.52
CA MET A 1 -10.77 3.85 0.38
C MET A 1 -9.26 4.06 0.37
N LEU A 2 -8.52 3.11 -0.17
CA LEU A 2 -7.08 3.20 -0.42
C LEU A 2 -6.83 3.12 -1.93
N ILE A 3 -6.15 4.13 -2.46
CA ILE A 3 -5.73 4.21 -3.86
C ILE A 3 -4.25 3.81 -3.95
N TYR A 4 -3.95 2.97 -4.92
CA TYR A 4 -2.61 2.44 -5.13
C TYR A 4 -2.28 2.33 -6.63
N ASP A 5 -0.99 2.28 -6.95
CA ASP A 5 -0.48 2.07 -8.31
C ASP A 5 -0.81 0.65 -8.82
N GLY A 6 -1.68 0.57 -9.83
CA GLY A 6 -2.13 -0.67 -10.47
C GLY A 6 -1.12 -1.31 -11.43
N GLU A 7 -0.06 -0.59 -11.82
CA GLU A 7 1.05 -1.11 -12.62
C GLU A 7 2.19 -1.65 -11.75
N CYS A 8 2.15 -1.39 -10.44
CA CYS A 8 3.14 -1.87 -9.49
C CYS A 8 2.75 -3.22 -8.88
N ALA A 9 3.42 -4.30 -9.30
CA ALA A 9 3.19 -5.66 -8.82
C ALA A 9 3.28 -5.80 -7.29
N PHE A 10 4.15 -5.02 -6.63
CA PHE A 10 4.24 -4.99 -5.16
C PHE A 10 2.99 -4.37 -4.54
N CYS A 11 2.52 -3.23 -5.06
CA CYS A 11 1.30 -2.57 -4.61
C CYS A 11 0.08 -3.48 -4.81
N CYS A 12 -0.06 -4.11 -5.99
CA CYS A 12 -1.11 -5.10 -6.27
C CYS A 12 -1.09 -6.26 -5.26
N ARG A 13 0.09 -6.81 -4.94
CA ARG A 13 0.21 -7.91 -3.97
C ARG A 13 -0.16 -7.49 -2.54
N CYS A 14 0.24 -6.29 -2.13
CA CYS A 14 -0.14 -5.70 -0.85
C CYS A 14 -1.64 -5.43 -0.78
N ALA A 15 -2.22 -4.80 -1.81
CA ALA A 15 -3.65 -4.53 -1.90
C ALA A 15 -4.45 -5.83 -1.84
N GLY A 16 -4.12 -6.85 -2.64
CA GLY A 16 -4.79 -8.15 -2.58
C GLY A 16 -4.63 -8.87 -1.23
N TRP A 17 -3.52 -8.65 -0.52
CA TRP A 17 -3.35 -9.17 0.83
C TRP A 17 -4.26 -8.47 1.86
N VAL A 18 -4.44 -7.15 1.74
CA VAL A 18 -5.35 -6.33 2.56
C VAL A 18 -6.81 -6.67 2.24
N ALA A 19 -7.17 -6.82 0.97
CA ALA A 19 -8.51 -7.17 0.51
C ALA A 19 -9.02 -8.49 1.13
N ARG A 20 -8.11 -9.46 1.33
CA ARG A 20 -8.46 -10.75 1.98
C ARG A 20 -8.62 -10.67 3.50
N ARG A 21 -8.31 -9.54 4.13
CA ARG A 21 -8.22 -9.39 5.60
C ARG A 21 -9.04 -8.22 6.16
N SER A 22 -9.61 -7.41 5.29
CA SER A 22 -10.43 -6.27 5.68
C SER A 22 -11.40 -5.91 4.58
N ASP A 23 -12.49 -5.27 4.98
CA ASP A 23 -13.47 -4.67 4.07
C ASP A 23 -13.05 -3.26 3.59
N ILE A 24 -11.73 -2.99 3.62
CA ILE A 24 -11.20 -1.73 3.09
C ILE A 24 -11.38 -1.74 1.58
N GLU A 25 -12.07 -0.71 1.10
CA GLU A 25 -12.16 -0.43 -0.33
C GLU A 25 -10.77 -0.07 -0.88
N LEU A 26 -10.29 -0.88 -1.82
CA LEU A 26 -9.00 -0.79 -2.47
C LEU A 26 -9.22 -0.55 -3.95
N ILE A 27 -8.68 0.54 -4.48
CA ILE A 27 -8.91 0.96 -5.86
C ILE A 27 -7.55 1.19 -6.53
N ALA A 28 -7.34 0.56 -7.68
CA ALA A 28 -6.19 0.86 -8.51
C ALA A 28 -6.35 2.24 -9.14
N ASP A 29 -5.25 2.98 -9.30
CA ASP A 29 -5.26 4.32 -9.89
C ASP A 29 -5.85 4.38 -11.31
N GLY A 30 -5.75 3.30 -12.09
CA GLY A 30 -6.41 3.19 -13.40
C GLY A 30 -7.94 3.09 -13.36
N ASP A 31 -8.52 2.65 -12.24
CA ASP A 31 -9.97 2.51 -12.04
C ASP A 31 -10.55 3.64 -11.18
N ALA A 32 -9.70 4.49 -10.59
CA ALA A 32 -10.09 5.58 -9.71
C ALA A 32 -10.34 6.88 -10.48
N ASP A 33 -11.37 7.64 -10.06
CA ASP A 33 -11.53 9.05 -10.49
C ASP A 33 -10.54 9.94 -9.74
N LEU A 34 -9.29 9.98 -10.22
CA LEU A 34 -8.22 10.74 -9.59
C LEU A 34 -8.49 12.25 -9.61
N ASP A 35 -9.07 12.77 -10.68
CA ASP A 35 -9.38 14.19 -10.83
C ASP A 35 -10.45 14.63 -9.82
N GLY A 36 -11.53 13.85 -9.66
CA GLY A 36 -12.55 14.09 -8.63
C GLY A 36 -12.00 14.01 -7.20
N LEU A 37 -10.89 13.29 -7.01
CA LEU A 37 -10.17 13.19 -5.75
C LEU A 37 -9.03 14.19 -5.61
N GLY A 38 -8.77 15.04 -6.61
CA GLY A 38 -7.67 16.00 -6.64
C GLY A 38 -6.29 15.33 -6.52
N LEU A 39 -6.14 14.16 -7.11
CA LEU A 39 -4.88 13.39 -7.21
C LEU A 39 -4.47 13.29 -8.67
N THR A 40 -3.18 13.08 -8.92
CA THR A 40 -2.66 12.77 -10.25
C THR A 40 -2.10 11.34 -10.31
N LEU A 41 -1.96 10.79 -11.52
CA LEU A 41 -1.27 9.52 -11.73
C LEU A 41 0.19 9.54 -11.23
N ASP A 42 0.85 10.71 -11.24
CA ASP A 42 2.21 10.80 -10.71
C ASP A 42 2.21 10.70 -9.17
N ASP A 43 1.16 11.18 -8.50
CA ASP A 43 1.02 11.06 -7.05
C ASP A 43 0.84 9.61 -6.59
N THR A 44 0.10 8.80 -7.36
CA THR A 44 -0.12 7.37 -7.08
C THR A 44 1.14 6.54 -7.33
N LYS A 45 1.93 6.92 -8.34
CA LYS A 45 3.26 6.33 -8.63
C LYS A 45 4.28 6.63 -7.54
N ARG A 46 4.21 7.80 -6.91
CA ARG A 46 5.10 8.17 -5.80
C ARG A 46 4.74 7.46 -4.51
N CYS A 47 3.44 7.33 -4.20
CA CYS A 47 2.98 6.75 -2.95
C CYS A 47 1.50 6.33 -2.98
N VAL A 48 1.10 5.45 -2.05
CA VAL A 48 -0.32 5.09 -1.84
C VAL A 48 -1.08 6.17 -1.09
N TRP A 49 -2.37 6.29 -1.35
CA TRP A 49 -3.24 7.32 -0.78
C TRP A 49 -4.44 6.74 -0.07
N TRP A 50 -4.67 7.13 1.18
CA TRP A 50 -5.90 6.85 1.90
C TRP A 50 -6.82 8.06 1.78
N VAL A 51 -8.05 7.83 1.33
CA VAL A 51 -9.08 8.86 1.19
C VAL A 51 -10.31 8.46 2.02
N GLN A 52 -10.78 9.38 2.86
CA GLN A 52 -11.98 9.24 3.68
C GLN A 52 -12.65 10.62 3.83
N GLY A 53 -13.64 10.91 2.99
CA GLY A 53 -14.21 12.27 2.88
C GLY A 53 -13.10 13.25 2.50
N ASP A 54 -12.98 14.35 3.25
CA ASP A 54 -11.94 15.36 3.04
C ASP A 54 -10.54 14.95 3.54
N LEU A 55 -10.44 13.86 4.33
CA LEU A 55 -9.17 13.38 4.84
C LEU A 55 -8.40 12.62 3.77
N LYS A 56 -7.22 13.14 3.41
CA LYS A 56 -6.25 12.48 2.52
C LYS A 56 -4.94 12.25 3.26
N LEU A 57 -4.49 11.01 3.30
CA LEU A 57 -3.19 10.63 3.85
C LEU A 57 -2.38 9.94 2.76
N SER A 58 -1.08 10.21 2.68
CA SER A 58 -0.19 9.62 1.69
C SER A 58 0.88 8.74 2.32
N GLY A 59 1.45 7.83 1.52
CA GLY A 59 2.60 7.02 1.86
C GLY A 59 2.44 6.25 3.17
N HIS A 60 3.38 6.42 4.09
CA HIS A 60 3.37 5.69 5.36
C HIS A 60 2.17 6.03 6.25
N ASN A 61 1.58 7.23 6.12
CA ASN A 61 0.39 7.61 6.89
C ASN A 61 -0.84 6.85 6.39
N ALA A 62 -0.98 6.70 5.07
CA ALA A 62 -2.01 5.87 4.46
C ALA A 62 -1.87 4.40 4.90
N VAL A 63 -0.66 3.86 4.86
CA VAL A 63 -0.36 2.49 5.31
C VAL A 63 -0.66 2.31 6.81
N GLY A 64 -0.28 3.29 7.64
CA GLY A 64 -0.61 3.29 9.06
C GLY A 64 -2.12 3.25 9.29
N ARG A 65 -2.90 4.00 8.50
CA ARG A 65 -4.36 4.00 8.55
C ARG A 65 -4.94 2.64 8.14
N VAL A 66 -4.40 2.01 7.10
CA VAL A 66 -4.77 0.64 6.70
C VAL A 66 -4.55 -0.36 7.84
N PHE A 67 -3.39 -0.32 8.50
CA PHE A 67 -3.13 -1.20 9.65
C PHE A 67 -4.04 -0.93 10.85
N GLN A 68 -4.43 0.33 11.08
CA GLN A 68 -5.42 0.65 12.10
C GLN A 68 -6.80 0.06 11.76
N SER A 69 -7.21 0.15 10.49
CA SER A 69 -8.48 -0.38 9.99
C SER A 69 -8.51 -1.92 9.94
N LEU A 70 -7.36 -2.58 9.78
CA LEU A 70 -7.23 -4.05 9.86
C LEU A 70 -7.47 -4.61 11.28
N GLY A 71 -7.27 -3.79 12.33
CA GLY A 71 -7.52 -4.19 13.72
C GLY A 71 -6.68 -5.38 14.24
N GLY A 72 -6.97 -5.81 15.48
CA GLY A 72 -6.42 -7.04 16.08
C GLY A 72 -4.87 -7.13 16.13
N GLY A 73 -4.36 -8.36 15.94
CA GLY A 73 -2.92 -8.67 15.95
C GLY A 73 -2.09 -7.99 14.85
N TRP A 74 -2.72 -7.44 13.81
CA TRP A 74 -2.04 -6.66 12.76
C TRP A 74 -1.61 -5.27 13.23
N LYS A 75 -2.32 -4.69 14.20
CA LYS A 75 -1.90 -3.45 14.87
C LYS A 75 -0.59 -3.67 15.64
N LEU A 76 -0.43 -4.85 16.24
CA LEU A 76 0.80 -5.31 16.89
C LEU A 76 1.90 -5.63 15.87
N LEU A 77 1.57 -6.28 14.75
CA LEU A 77 2.53 -6.64 13.70
C LEU A 77 3.07 -5.41 12.94
N GLY A 78 2.22 -4.41 12.68
CA GLY A 78 2.61 -3.11 12.12
C GLY A 78 3.47 -2.29 13.09
N SER A 79 3.27 -2.44 14.40
CA SER A 79 4.20 -1.92 15.42
C SER A 79 5.50 -2.73 15.46
N ALA A 80 5.45 -4.06 15.33
CA ALA A 80 6.61 -4.95 15.35
C ALA A 80 7.55 -4.78 14.15
N MET A 81 7.03 -4.37 12.97
CA MET A 81 7.87 -3.96 11.84
C MET A 81 8.77 -2.75 12.13
N LYS A 82 8.49 -1.98 13.19
CA LYS A 82 9.33 -0.87 13.66
C LYS A 82 10.37 -1.30 14.70
N VAL A 83 10.35 -2.56 15.15
CA VAL A 83 11.23 -3.07 16.22
C VAL A 83 12.26 -4.05 15.64
N PRO A 84 13.57 -3.87 15.88
CA PRO A 84 14.58 -4.89 15.59
C PRO A 84 14.28 -6.18 16.38
N PRO A 85 14.46 -7.39 15.83
CA PRO A 85 15.21 -7.74 14.61
C PRO A 85 14.34 -7.90 13.34
N VAL A 86 13.02 -7.72 13.43
CA VAL A 86 12.09 -7.94 12.30
C VAL A 86 12.29 -6.90 11.18
N SER A 87 12.66 -5.66 11.55
CA SER A 87 13.04 -4.61 10.61
C SER A 87 14.23 -4.99 9.71
N TRP A 88 15.17 -5.80 10.21
CA TRP A 88 16.34 -6.25 9.44
C TRP A 88 15.97 -7.32 8.42
N LEU A 89 15.09 -8.25 8.79
CA LEU A 89 14.59 -9.28 7.88
C LEU A 89 13.73 -8.65 6.77
N ALA A 90 12.91 -7.66 7.13
CA ALA A 90 12.13 -6.88 6.17
C ALA A 90 13.04 -6.08 5.22
N ALA A 91 14.12 -5.47 5.72
CA ALA A 91 15.11 -4.79 4.89
C ALA A 91 15.85 -5.75 3.95
N LEU A 92 16.14 -6.97 4.39
CA LEU A 92 16.80 -8.00 3.58
C LEU A 92 15.89 -8.49 2.45
N ILE A 93 14.62 -8.76 2.77
CA ILE A 93 13.59 -9.15 1.79
C ILE A 93 13.34 -7.98 0.82
N TYR A 94 13.27 -6.75 1.32
CA TYR A 94 13.11 -5.55 0.50
C TYR A 94 14.30 -5.35 -0.46
N LYS A 95 15.54 -5.54 0.01
CA LYS A 95 16.75 -5.52 -0.84
C LYS A 95 16.69 -6.57 -1.93
N TRP A 96 16.21 -7.77 -1.62
CA TRP A 96 16.06 -8.86 -2.57
C TRP A 96 14.98 -8.56 -3.63
N VAL A 97 13.85 -7.98 -3.22
CA VAL A 97 12.78 -7.53 -4.12
C VAL A 97 13.24 -6.37 -5.00
N ALA A 98 13.96 -5.39 -4.44
CA ALA A 98 14.49 -4.24 -5.19
C ALA A 98 15.54 -4.67 -6.22
N ALA A 99 16.41 -5.63 -5.89
CA ALA A 99 17.39 -6.22 -6.81
C ALA A 99 16.71 -6.99 -7.97
N ASN A 100 15.50 -7.51 -7.75
CA ASN A 100 14.69 -8.17 -8.77
C ASN A 100 13.63 -7.25 -9.41
N ARG A 101 13.62 -5.92 -9.14
CA ARG A 101 12.54 -5.01 -9.60
C ARG A 101 12.37 -4.95 -11.11
N HIS A 102 13.45 -5.20 -11.87
CA HIS A 102 13.41 -5.28 -13.33
C HIS A 102 12.57 -6.45 -13.86
N ARG A 103 12.20 -7.42 -13.00
CA ARG A 103 11.35 -8.58 -13.31
C ARG A 103 9.92 -8.44 -12.79
N PHE A 104 9.63 -7.37 -12.04
CA PHE A 104 8.31 -7.10 -11.45
C PHE A 104 7.55 -5.98 -12.19
N SER A 105 7.79 -5.81 -13.49
CA SER A 105 6.82 -5.15 -14.36
C SER A 105 5.67 -6.12 -14.61
N GLY A 106 4.53 -5.87 -13.96
CA GLY A 106 3.32 -6.69 -14.09
C GLY A 106 2.13 -5.92 -13.56
N ARG A 107 1.11 -5.74 -14.41
CA ARG A 107 -0.21 -5.20 -14.03
C ARG A 107 -0.88 -6.13 -13.03
N CYS A 108 -1.79 -5.58 -12.23
CA CYS A 108 -2.83 -6.38 -11.57
C CYS A 108 -3.53 -7.24 -12.66
N GLY A 109 -3.52 -8.56 -12.49
CA GLY A 109 -4.16 -9.53 -13.39
C GLY A 109 -5.48 -10.02 -12.84
#